data_AF-A0A6P6MW24-F1
#
_entry.id   AF-A0A6P6MW24-F1
#
_cell.length_a   1.000
_cell.length_b   1.000
_cell.length_c   1.000
_cell.angle_alpha   90.00
_cell.angle_beta   90.00
_cell.angle_gamma   90.00
#
_symmetry.space_group_name_H-M   'P 1'
#
loop_
_entity.id
_entity.type
_entity.pdbx_description
1 polymer ?
#
loop_
_entity_poly.entity_id
_entity_poly.type
_entity_poly.pdbx_seq_one_letter_code
_entity_poly.pdbx_strand_id
1 'polypeptide(L)'
;MHLFGLNWQLQETEGYAFENGQVKSDGTATNAVTALTTENRVYFQENNTIDTGEVDVGRRAVQDVPPGTFWRSQLFIDQPQSLKFNISVQRGALVGVYGRKGLPPTHTQYDFVELLDGSRLIAKEKRGLVEVEGAGRKSRAVNVHEAEFIRYLDSGTWHLAFYNDGKNTEQVSYNTIIIDTLTECPHNCHGNGDCRSGTCHCFPGFLGPDCSRAACPVLCSGNGQYSRGRCLCYSGWKGTECDVPSNQCIDIHCSGHGICIMGTCNCKHRLQRRQL
;
A
#
# COMPACT_ATOMS: atom_id res chain seq x y z
N MET A 1 -44.06 3.99 24.05
CA MET A 1 -44.65 4.91 23.06
C MET A 1 -43.74 4.93 21.84
N HIS A 2 -44.28 4.74 20.63
CA HIS A 2 -43.53 4.91 19.37
C HIS A 2 -43.58 6.35 18.90
N LEU A 3 -42.61 6.78 18.08
CA LEU A 3 -42.73 7.80 17.03
C LEU A 3 -41.51 7.71 16.08
N PHE A 4 -41.74 7.26 14.84
CA PHE A 4 -40.87 7.28 13.64
C PHE A 4 -39.44 6.65 13.71
N GLY A 5 -38.99 5.77 12.81
CA GLY A 5 -39.67 5.08 11.71
C GLY A 5 -38.85 5.00 10.42
N LEU A 6 -38.02 3.96 10.25
CA LEU A 6 -37.64 3.34 8.96
C LEU A 6 -37.19 1.89 9.23
N ASN A 7 -37.78 0.92 8.53
CA ASN A 7 -37.34 -0.49 8.53
C ASN A 7 -36.55 -0.76 7.25
N TRP A 8 -35.35 -1.33 7.37
CA TRP A 8 -34.66 -2.00 6.27
C TRP A 8 -34.67 -3.50 6.53
N GLN A 9 -35.46 -4.24 5.75
CA GLN A 9 -35.36 -5.70 5.68
C GLN A 9 -34.44 -6.07 4.53
N LEU A 10 -33.51 -7.00 4.76
CA LEU A 10 -32.79 -7.65 3.67
C LEU A 10 -33.77 -8.51 2.88
N GLN A 11 -33.77 -8.35 1.55
CA GLN A 11 -34.49 -9.25 0.66
C GLN A 11 -33.49 -10.22 0.03
N GLU A 12 -33.57 -11.49 0.41
CA GLU A 12 -32.89 -12.56 -0.30
C GLU A 12 -33.55 -12.72 -1.67
N THR A 13 -32.75 -12.72 -2.74
CA THR A 13 -33.19 -13.14 -4.08
C THR A 13 -32.58 -14.49 -4.40
N GLU A 14 -33.44 -15.40 -4.84
CA GLU A 14 -33.19 -16.84 -4.94
C GLU A 14 -31.98 -17.19 -5.82
N GLY A 15 -31.22 -18.18 -5.39
CA GLY A 15 -30.04 -18.66 -6.11
C GLY A 15 -30.39 -19.67 -7.20
N TYR A 16 -29.51 -19.76 -8.19
CA TYR A 16 -29.39 -20.92 -9.07
C TYR A 16 -27.94 -21.39 -9.05
N ALA A 17 -27.71 -22.55 -8.44
CA ALA A 17 -26.41 -23.21 -8.46
C ALA A 17 -26.18 -23.83 -9.84
N PHE A 18 -24.94 -23.81 -10.34
CA PHE A 18 -24.53 -24.66 -11.46
C PHE A 18 -23.21 -25.37 -11.19
N GLU A 19 -23.16 -26.59 -11.72
CA GLU A 19 -22.21 -27.65 -11.41
C GLU A 19 -21.01 -27.63 -12.38
N ASN A 20 -20.01 -28.46 -12.13
CA ASN A 20 -18.76 -28.45 -12.89
C ASN A 20 -18.92 -28.89 -14.37
N GLY A 21 -18.53 -27.99 -15.28
CA GLY A 21 -17.71 -28.30 -16.46
C GLY A 21 -18.27 -29.18 -17.58
N GLN A 22 -18.66 -28.55 -18.70
CA GLN A 22 -18.35 -29.11 -20.03
C GLN A 22 -18.29 -28.04 -21.13
N VAL A 23 -17.41 -28.27 -22.12
CA VAL A 23 -17.22 -27.42 -23.30
C VAL A 23 -18.31 -27.69 -24.34
N LYS A 24 -18.90 -26.63 -24.92
CA LYS A 24 -19.31 -26.62 -26.33
C LYS A 24 -19.48 -25.20 -26.88
N SER A 25 -19.18 -25.07 -28.16
CA SER A 25 -19.25 -23.84 -28.94
C SER A 25 -20.67 -23.54 -29.41
N ASP A 26 -21.04 -22.26 -29.46
CA ASP A 26 -21.50 -21.70 -30.74
C ASP A 26 -21.17 -20.20 -30.84
N GLY A 27 -21.03 -19.70 -32.07
CA GLY A 27 -20.43 -18.40 -32.34
C GLY A 27 -21.42 -17.29 -32.67
N THR A 28 -21.08 -16.04 -32.33
CA THR A 28 -21.58 -14.86 -33.06
C THR A 28 -20.51 -13.77 -33.03
N ALA A 29 -20.10 -13.28 -34.19
CA ALA A 29 -18.88 -12.49 -34.36
C ALA A 29 -19.14 -11.04 -34.77
N THR A 30 -18.43 -10.10 -34.14
CA THR A 30 -18.08 -8.74 -34.62
C THR A 30 -17.05 -8.15 -33.62
N ASN A 31 -15.91 -7.57 -33.96
CA ASN A 31 -15.30 -7.26 -35.26
C ASN A 31 -13.81 -7.63 -35.24
N ALA A 32 -13.31 -8.23 -36.32
CA ALA A 32 -11.88 -8.49 -36.49
C ALA A 32 -11.30 -7.58 -37.59
N VAL A 33 -10.13 -6.99 -37.34
CA VAL A 33 -9.28 -6.40 -38.38
C VAL A 33 -8.17 -7.40 -38.66
N THR A 34 -8.19 -8.01 -39.83
CA THR A 34 -7.25 -9.07 -40.19
C THR A 34 -5.97 -8.49 -40.78
N ALA A 35 -4.83 -8.80 -40.16
CA ALA A 35 -3.52 -8.72 -40.79
C ALA A 35 -2.90 -10.13 -40.84
N LEU A 36 -2.58 -10.58 -42.05
CA LEU A 36 -1.81 -11.79 -42.39
C LEU A 36 -0.42 -11.31 -42.85
N THR A 37 0.72 -11.98 -42.65
CA THR A 37 1.08 -13.24 -41.96
C THR A 37 2.15 -12.93 -40.88
N THR A 38 2.77 -13.84 -40.11
CA THR A 38 2.92 -15.31 -40.17
C THR A 38 3.10 -15.88 -38.73
N GLU A 39 3.49 -17.17 -38.59
CA GLU A 39 3.85 -17.84 -37.32
C GLU A 39 2.77 -17.79 -36.22
N ASN A 40 1.80 -18.70 -36.33
CA ASN A 40 0.69 -18.84 -35.39
C ASN A 40 1.13 -19.30 -33.98
N ARG A 41 1.35 -18.33 -33.08
CA ARG A 41 0.97 -18.46 -31.67
C ARG A 41 -0.12 -17.44 -31.35
N VAL A 42 -1.37 -17.93 -31.27
CA VAL A 42 -2.51 -17.13 -30.82
C VAL A 42 -2.41 -16.93 -29.31
N TYR A 43 -1.95 -15.77 -28.88
CA TYR A 43 -2.06 -15.35 -27.48
C TYR A 43 -3.45 -14.77 -27.26
N PHE A 44 -4.24 -15.41 -26.41
CA PHE A 44 -5.45 -14.81 -25.85
C PHE A 44 -5.03 -13.68 -24.92
N GLN A 45 -5.57 -12.50 -25.17
CA GLN A 45 -5.07 -11.25 -24.62
C GLN A 45 -6.04 -10.73 -23.54
N GLU A 46 -5.87 -11.19 -22.29
CA GLU A 46 -6.65 -10.79 -21.09
C GLU A 46 -6.14 -9.45 -20.52
N ASN A 47 -6.43 -8.35 -21.22
CA ASN A 47 -5.42 -7.31 -21.39
C ASN A 47 -5.56 -6.02 -20.56
N ASN A 48 -5.60 -6.14 -19.24
CA ASN A 48 -5.51 -4.99 -18.34
C ASN A 48 -4.06 -4.64 -17.96
N THR A 49 -3.07 -5.08 -18.76
CA THR A 49 -1.63 -4.85 -18.50
C THR A 49 -0.86 -4.47 -19.78
N ILE A 50 0.13 -3.59 -19.62
CA ILE A 50 1.09 -3.18 -20.63
C ILE A 50 2.47 -3.46 -20.05
N ASP A 51 3.26 -4.36 -20.65
CA ASP A 51 4.57 -4.74 -20.15
C ASP A 51 5.66 -4.23 -21.10
N THR A 52 6.50 -3.28 -20.65
CA THR A 52 7.61 -2.70 -21.45
C THR A 52 8.94 -3.44 -21.28
N GLY A 53 8.97 -4.53 -20.51
CA GLY A 53 10.18 -5.31 -20.26
C GLY A 53 11.18 -4.61 -19.33
N GLU A 54 12.46 -4.90 -19.51
CA GLU A 54 13.55 -4.38 -18.69
C GLU A 54 13.90 -2.92 -19.06
N VAL A 55 14.12 -2.09 -18.04
CA VAL A 55 14.49 -0.68 -18.15
C VAL A 55 15.72 -0.43 -17.29
N ASP A 56 16.82 -0.04 -17.93
CA ASP A 56 18.09 0.24 -17.27
C ASP A 56 17.95 1.34 -16.20
N VAL A 57 18.69 1.21 -15.09
CA VAL A 57 18.79 2.29 -14.09
C VAL A 57 19.36 3.55 -14.73
N GLY A 58 18.76 4.71 -14.48
CA GLY A 58 19.10 5.97 -15.17
C GLY A 58 18.28 6.25 -16.42
N ARG A 59 17.73 5.22 -17.08
CA ARG A 59 16.96 5.38 -18.32
C ARG A 59 15.57 5.92 -18.05
N ARG A 60 15.09 6.81 -18.92
CA ARG A 60 13.72 7.30 -18.92
C ARG A 60 12.81 6.36 -19.71
N ALA A 61 11.70 5.96 -19.11
CA ALA A 61 10.60 5.27 -19.78
C ALA A 61 9.35 6.17 -19.77
N VAL A 62 8.50 6.01 -20.78
CA VAL A 62 7.26 6.80 -21.00
C VAL A 62 6.20 5.89 -21.58
N GLN A 63 4.96 5.98 -21.09
CA GLN A 63 3.82 5.22 -21.60
C GLN A 63 2.50 5.99 -21.37
N ASP A 64 1.61 5.91 -22.35
CA ASP A 64 0.21 6.29 -22.16
C ASP A 64 -0.54 5.10 -21.53
N VAL A 65 -1.04 5.28 -20.31
CA VAL A 65 -1.65 4.22 -19.49
C VAL A 65 -3.18 4.42 -19.45
N PRO A 66 -3.99 3.53 -20.05
CA PRO A 66 -5.45 3.63 -19.99
C PRO A 66 -6.00 3.44 -18.56
N PRO A 67 -7.23 3.92 -18.27
CA PRO A 67 -7.91 3.65 -16.99
C PRO A 67 -7.94 2.16 -16.65
N GLY A 68 -7.77 1.81 -15.38
CA GLY A 68 -7.85 0.43 -14.89
C GLY A 68 -6.72 -0.49 -15.38
N THR A 69 -5.67 0.06 -15.99
CA THR A 69 -4.57 -0.69 -16.60
C THR A 69 -3.29 -0.55 -15.78
N PHE A 70 -2.54 -1.64 -15.62
CA PHE A 70 -1.16 -1.60 -15.13
C PHE A 70 -0.18 -1.43 -16.29
N TRP A 71 0.67 -0.40 -16.27
CA TRP A 71 1.91 -0.39 -17.02
C TRP A 71 3.05 -0.94 -16.15
N ARG A 72 3.82 -1.90 -16.66
CA ARG A 72 4.84 -2.67 -15.93
C ARG A 72 6.20 -2.60 -16.61
N SER A 73 7.23 -2.57 -15.78
CA SER A 73 8.63 -2.68 -16.19
C SER A 73 9.44 -3.50 -15.18
N GLN A 74 10.61 -3.96 -15.62
CA GLN A 74 11.59 -4.66 -14.78
C GLN A 74 12.83 -3.78 -14.62
N LEU A 75 13.42 -3.78 -13.42
CA LEU A 75 14.69 -3.11 -13.11
C LEU A 75 15.60 -4.14 -12.47
N PHE A 76 16.78 -4.37 -13.04
CA PHE A 76 17.82 -5.18 -12.41
C PHE A 76 18.70 -4.31 -11.52
N ILE A 77 18.89 -4.73 -10.28
CA ILE A 77 19.72 -4.07 -9.28
C ILE A 77 20.92 -4.97 -8.99
N ASP A 78 22.12 -4.59 -9.43
CA ASP A 78 23.34 -5.41 -9.23
C ASP A 78 23.75 -5.46 -7.75
N GLN A 79 23.77 -4.30 -7.09
CA GLN A 79 24.15 -4.16 -5.68
C GLN A 79 23.07 -3.41 -4.88
N PRO A 80 22.83 -3.76 -3.59
CA PRO A 80 21.82 -3.09 -2.77
C PRO A 80 22.08 -1.58 -2.62
N GLN A 81 21.18 -0.74 -3.12
CA GLN A 81 21.40 0.70 -3.24
C GLN A 81 20.11 1.53 -3.17
N SER A 82 20.24 2.82 -2.85
CA SER A 82 19.12 3.77 -2.84
C SER A 82 18.88 4.35 -4.23
N LEU A 83 17.68 4.16 -4.77
CA LEU A 83 17.22 4.81 -6.00
C LEU A 83 16.24 5.94 -5.69
N LYS A 84 16.49 7.11 -6.27
CA LYS A 84 15.50 8.17 -6.44
C LYS A 84 14.70 7.90 -7.71
N PHE A 85 13.39 7.79 -7.56
CA PHE A 85 12.45 7.76 -8.67
C PHE A 85 12.01 9.19 -8.94
N ASN A 86 12.29 9.71 -10.14
CA ASN A 86 11.62 10.90 -10.65
C ASN A 86 10.52 10.42 -11.61
N ILE A 87 9.27 10.76 -11.29
CA ILE A 87 8.08 10.30 -11.98
C ILE A 87 7.30 11.54 -12.41
N SER A 88 6.78 11.55 -13.63
CA SER A 88 5.90 12.60 -14.07
C SER A 88 4.55 12.10 -14.55
N VAL A 89 3.51 12.83 -14.13
CA VAL A 89 2.08 12.59 -14.35
C VAL A 89 1.36 13.91 -14.66
N GLN A 90 0.14 13.84 -15.19
CA GLN A 90 -0.67 15.03 -15.46
C GLN A 90 -1.36 15.57 -14.18
N ARG A 91 -1.85 16.83 -14.24
CA ARG A 91 -2.51 17.51 -13.10
C ARG A 91 -3.73 16.77 -12.55
N GLY A 92 -4.44 16.02 -13.39
CA GLY A 92 -5.64 15.26 -12.99
C GLY A 92 -5.37 13.80 -12.61
N ALA A 93 -4.12 13.36 -12.68
CA ALA A 93 -3.76 11.95 -12.59
C ALA A 93 -3.98 11.39 -11.18
N LEU A 94 -4.54 10.19 -11.13
CA LEU A 94 -4.59 9.32 -9.95
C LEU A 94 -3.84 8.04 -10.30
N VAL A 95 -2.56 7.96 -9.90
CA VAL A 95 -1.66 6.87 -10.29
C VAL A 95 -1.06 6.20 -9.06
N GLY A 96 -1.27 4.88 -8.92
CA GLY A 96 -0.58 4.07 -7.93
C GLY A 96 0.72 3.51 -8.50
N VAL A 97 1.84 3.74 -7.82
CA VAL A 97 3.17 3.25 -8.20
C VAL A 97 3.55 2.13 -7.25
N TYR A 98 3.73 0.91 -7.75
CA TYR A 98 3.98 -0.30 -6.98
C TYR A 98 5.34 -0.89 -7.32
N GLY A 99 6.09 -1.30 -6.31
CA GLY A 99 7.32 -2.07 -6.48
C GLY A 99 7.26 -3.41 -5.75
N ARG A 100 7.78 -4.46 -6.38
CA ARG A 100 7.91 -5.79 -5.78
C ARG A 100 9.14 -6.53 -6.33
N LYS A 101 9.89 -7.19 -5.45
CA LYS A 101 11.06 -7.99 -5.81
C LYS A 101 10.64 -9.36 -6.37
N GLY A 102 11.25 -9.78 -7.47
CA GLY A 102 11.15 -11.12 -8.05
C GLY A 102 9.82 -11.51 -8.71
N LEU A 103 8.71 -10.83 -8.43
CA LEU A 103 7.40 -11.06 -9.06
C LEU A 103 6.69 -9.74 -9.39
N PRO A 104 5.84 -9.69 -10.44
CA PRO A 104 4.99 -8.53 -10.69
C PRO A 104 4.11 -8.16 -9.49
N PRO A 105 3.97 -6.86 -9.17
CA PRO A 105 3.06 -6.40 -8.12
C PRO A 105 1.59 -6.49 -8.56
N THR A 106 0.71 -6.52 -7.55
CA THR A 106 -0.75 -6.36 -7.69
C THR A 106 -1.26 -5.37 -6.64
N HIS A 107 -2.53 -4.97 -6.72
CA HIS A 107 -3.18 -4.10 -5.71
C HIS A 107 -3.05 -4.57 -4.26
N THR A 108 -2.83 -5.88 -4.02
CA THR A 108 -2.76 -6.47 -2.68
C THR A 108 -1.44 -7.19 -2.40
N GLN A 109 -0.49 -7.18 -3.34
CA GLN A 109 0.82 -7.81 -3.19
C GLN A 109 1.91 -6.90 -3.78
N TYR A 110 2.60 -6.18 -2.91
CA TYR A 110 3.68 -5.26 -3.23
C TYR A 110 4.62 -5.14 -2.02
N ASP A 111 5.86 -4.73 -2.25
CA ASP A 111 6.82 -4.44 -1.17
C ASP A 111 6.78 -2.95 -0.80
N PHE A 112 6.51 -2.08 -1.79
CA PHE A 112 6.15 -0.68 -1.57
C PHE A 112 5.08 -0.19 -2.53
N VAL A 113 4.32 0.82 -2.09
CA VAL A 113 3.39 1.59 -2.91
C VAL A 113 3.57 3.08 -2.63
N GLU A 114 3.46 3.90 -3.67
CA GLU A 114 3.39 5.36 -3.60
C GLU A 114 2.15 5.82 -4.40
N LEU A 115 1.28 6.62 -3.78
CA LEU A 115 0.02 7.06 -4.39
C LEU A 115 0.15 8.51 -4.86
N LEU A 116 0.09 8.72 -6.18
CA LEU A 116 0.26 10.02 -6.82
C LEU A 116 -1.09 10.63 -7.16
N ASP A 117 -1.41 11.75 -6.50
CA ASP A 117 -2.50 12.67 -6.85
C ASP A 117 -1.88 13.92 -7.49
N GLY A 118 -1.98 14.01 -8.83
CA GLY A 118 -1.39 15.08 -9.63
C GLY A 118 -1.88 16.48 -9.23
N SER A 119 -3.04 16.59 -8.57
CA SER A 119 -3.57 17.88 -8.11
C SER A 119 -2.84 18.39 -6.88
N ARG A 120 -2.24 17.49 -6.09
CA ARG A 120 -1.54 17.81 -4.83
C ARG A 120 -0.06 18.10 -5.01
N LEU A 121 0.56 17.68 -6.12
CA LEU A 121 1.98 17.92 -6.39
C LEU A 121 2.32 19.43 -6.39
N ILE A 122 1.40 20.26 -6.89
CA ILE A 122 1.47 21.74 -6.89
C ILE A 122 1.67 22.33 -5.47
N ALA A 123 1.12 21.69 -4.43
CA ALA A 123 1.12 22.25 -3.08
C ALA A 123 2.49 22.19 -2.38
N LYS A 124 3.42 21.34 -2.85
CA LYS A 124 4.81 21.31 -2.37
C LYS A 124 5.63 22.46 -2.95
N GLU A 125 5.51 22.71 -4.25
CA GLU A 125 6.28 23.74 -4.96
C GLU A 125 5.89 25.17 -4.56
N LYS A 126 4.59 25.43 -4.36
CA LYS A 126 4.06 26.77 -3.97
C LYS A 126 4.52 27.29 -2.60
N ARG A 127 5.30 26.53 -1.82
CA ARG A 127 5.97 27.06 -0.61
C ARG A 127 7.32 27.73 -0.89
N GLY A 128 7.85 27.63 -2.12
CA GLY A 128 9.19 28.10 -2.46
C GLY A 128 9.28 29.41 -3.26
N LEU A 129 8.18 29.94 -3.79
CA LEU A 129 8.21 31.09 -4.71
C LEU A 129 7.19 32.17 -4.30
N VAL A 130 7.70 33.32 -3.90
CA VAL A 130 6.93 34.57 -3.71
C VAL A 130 6.57 35.14 -5.09
N GLU A 131 5.35 35.65 -5.22
CA GLU A 131 4.78 36.12 -6.49
C GLU A 131 5.48 37.40 -7.00
N VAL A 132 5.77 37.43 -8.30
CA VAL A 132 6.01 38.66 -9.07
C VAL A 132 5.20 38.55 -10.36
N GLU A 133 4.25 39.48 -10.55
CA GLU A 133 3.38 39.52 -11.72
C GLU A 133 4.13 40.03 -12.97
N GLY A 134 3.87 39.43 -14.14
CA GLY A 134 4.43 39.87 -15.42
C GLY A 134 3.84 39.10 -16.61
N ALA A 135 3.34 39.81 -17.62
CA ALA A 135 2.51 39.24 -18.68
C ALA A 135 3.28 38.62 -19.86
N GLY A 136 2.72 37.57 -20.48
CA GLY A 136 3.18 37.07 -21.79
C GLY A 136 2.53 35.75 -22.25
N ARG A 137 1.76 35.77 -23.35
CA ARG A 137 1.19 34.55 -23.96
C ARG A 137 2.26 33.71 -24.67
N LYS A 138 2.39 32.41 -24.34
CA LYS A 138 2.91 31.36 -25.24
C LYS A 138 2.54 29.94 -24.75
N SER A 139 2.18 29.08 -25.72
CA SER A 139 1.87 27.63 -25.67
C SER A 139 0.98 27.08 -24.54
N ARG A 140 0.19 26.03 -24.87
CA ARG A 140 -0.33 25.12 -23.84
C ARG A 140 0.86 24.37 -23.23
N ALA A 141 1.38 24.87 -22.12
CA ALA A 141 2.25 24.09 -21.26
C ALA A 141 1.46 22.86 -20.79
N VAL A 142 1.81 21.69 -21.30
CA VAL A 142 1.37 20.42 -20.72
C VAL A 142 1.83 20.48 -19.27
N ASN A 143 0.89 20.40 -18.34
CA ASN A 143 1.16 20.47 -16.91
C ASN A 143 1.70 19.09 -16.47
N VAL A 144 2.95 18.86 -16.85
CA VAL A 144 3.83 17.75 -16.50
C VAL A 144 4.27 18.02 -15.06
N HIS A 145 3.66 17.35 -14.09
CA HIS A 145 4.02 17.50 -12.68
C HIS A 145 5.02 16.43 -12.30
N GLU A 146 6.06 16.80 -11.55
CA GLU A 146 7.09 15.86 -11.09
C GLU A 146 6.79 15.44 -9.65
N ALA A 147 6.82 14.12 -9.43
CA ALA A 147 6.78 13.48 -8.14
C ALA A 147 8.10 12.75 -7.92
N GLU A 148 8.70 12.95 -6.75
CA GLU A 148 9.94 12.31 -6.37
C GLU A 148 9.80 11.54 -5.07
N PHE A 149 10.37 10.34 -5.05
CA PHE A 149 10.56 9.54 -3.84
C PHE A 149 11.87 8.74 -3.92
N ILE A 150 12.37 8.32 -2.77
CA ILE A 150 13.57 7.48 -2.65
C ILE A 150 13.16 6.13 -2.06
N ARG A 151 13.75 5.04 -2.58
CA ARG A 151 13.67 3.71 -1.99
C ARG A 151 15.03 3.02 -2.03
N TYR A 152 15.40 2.41 -0.91
CA TYR A 152 16.46 1.41 -0.86
C TYR A 152 15.94 0.10 -1.47
N LEU A 153 16.69 -0.46 -2.42
CA LEU A 153 16.36 -1.71 -3.09
C LEU A 153 17.53 -2.69 -2.92
N ASP A 154 17.22 -3.91 -2.45
CA ASP A 154 18.17 -5.01 -2.45
C ASP A 154 18.51 -5.46 -3.89
N SER A 155 19.66 -6.12 -4.07
CA SER A 155 20.05 -6.68 -5.36
C SER A 155 19.10 -7.77 -5.89
N GLY A 156 19.00 -7.86 -7.22
CA GLY A 156 18.11 -8.74 -7.97
C GLY A 156 17.09 -7.99 -8.84
N THR A 157 16.18 -8.73 -9.46
CA THR A 157 15.12 -8.18 -10.32
C THR A 157 13.98 -7.60 -9.50
N TRP A 158 13.63 -6.34 -9.77
CA TRP A 158 12.46 -5.65 -9.25
C TRP A 158 11.44 -5.43 -10.37
N HIS A 159 10.17 -5.70 -10.08
CA HIS A 159 9.06 -5.32 -10.94
C HIS A 159 8.45 -4.01 -10.43
N LEU A 160 8.43 -3.02 -11.30
CA LEU A 160 7.76 -1.73 -11.07
C LEU A 160 6.46 -1.72 -11.86
N ALA A 161 5.38 -1.16 -11.30
CA ALA A 161 4.13 -1.00 -12.01
C ALA A 161 3.42 0.32 -11.68
N PHE A 162 2.82 0.92 -12.69
CA PHE A 162 1.99 2.13 -12.63
C PHE A 162 0.56 1.74 -12.96
N TYR A 163 -0.34 1.85 -11.98
CA TYR A 163 -1.77 1.64 -12.18
C TYR A 163 -2.47 2.98 -12.31
N ASN A 164 -3.23 3.16 -13.39
CA ASN A 164 -4.06 4.34 -13.57
C ASN A 164 -5.46 4.11 -12.95
N ASP A 165 -5.69 4.72 -11.79
CA ASP A 165 -6.98 4.75 -11.07
C ASP A 165 -7.85 5.96 -11.51
N GLY A 166 -7.35 6.77 -12.45
CA GLY A 166 -8.06 7.87 -13.08
C GLY A 166 -9.12 7.42 -14.09
N LYS A 167 -9.91 8.39 -14.57
CA LYS A 167 -10.96 8.16 -15.57
C LYS A 167 -10.50 8.37 -17.02
N ASN A 168 -9.32 8.94 -17.21
CA ASN A 168 -8.74 9.27 -18.52
C ASN A 168 -7.43 8.50 -18.71
N THR A 169 -6.99 8.32 -19.95
CA THR A 169 -5.63 7.83 -20.23
C THR A 169 -4.61 8.83 -19.70
N GLU A 170 -3.69 8.38 -18.86
CA GLU A 170 -2.65 9.20 -18.25
C GLU A 170 -1.30 8.93 -18.92
N GLN A 171 -0.64 9.98 -19.40
CA GLN A 171 0.75 9.86 -19.85
C GLN A 171 1.67 9.87 -18.63
N VAL A 172 2.26 8.71 -18.34
CA VAL A 172 3.18 8.52 -17.22
C VAL A 172 4.60 8.39 -17.77
N SER A 173 5.55 9.02 -17.10
CA SER A 173 6.97 8.77 -17.36
C SER A 173 7.74 8.63 -16.06
N TYR A 174 8.83 7.88 -16.08
CA TYR A 174 9.75 7.82 -14.95
C TYR A 174 11.19 7.64 -15.41
N ASN A 175 12.13 8.04 -14.56
CA ASN A 175 13.51 7.60 -14.59
C ASN A 175 14.00 7.39 -13.15
N THR A 176 14.97 6.50 -12.99
CA THR A 176 15.65 6.28 -11.70
C THR A 176 16.98 7.00 -11.67
N ILE A 177 17.46 7.38 -10.50
CA ILE A 177 18.78 7.98 -10.26
C ILE A 177 19.39 7.26 -9.05
N ILE A 178 20.62 6.75 -9.18
CA ILE A 178 21.34 6.16 -8.06
C ILE A 178 21.75 7.28 -7.10
N ILE A 179 21.46 7.08 -5.81
CA ILE A 179 21.95 7.95 -4.73
C ILE A 179 23.03 7.17 -3.97
N ASP A 180 24.28 7.35 -4.43
CA ASP A 180 25.50 6.77 -3.82
C ASP A 180 25.93 7.47 -2.53
N THR A 181 25.36 8.63 -2.22
CA THR A 181 25.83 9.44 -1.11
C THR A 181 25.49 8.80 0.23
N LEU A 182 26.53 8.75 1.09
CA LEU A 182 26.46 8.76 2.54
C LEU A 182 25.54 9.91 2.98
N THR A 183 24.25 9.63 2.94
CA THR A 183 23.19 10.58 3.22
C THR A 183 22.90 10.46 4.69
N GLU A 184 23.25 11.52 5.44
CA GLU A 184 22.62 11.75 6.73
C GLU A 184 21.12 11.65 6.53
N CYS A 185 20.48 10.76 7.28
CA CYS A 185 19.04 10.58 7.15
C CYS A 185 18.33 11.91 7.39
N PRO A 186 17.18 12.16 6.74
CA PRO A 186 16.50 13.45 6.83
C PRO A 186 16.24 13.80 8.30
N HIS A 187 16.78 14.95 8.72
CA HIS A 187 16.77 15.44 10.11
C HIS A 187 17.27 14.44 11.16
N ASN A 188 18.20 13.53 10.79
CA ASN A 188 18.66 12.40 11.60
C ASN A 188 17.49 11.60 12.22
N CYS A 189 16.43 11.38 11.43
CA CYS A 189 15.20 10.71 11.84
C CYS A 189 14.51 11.36 13.05
N HIS A 190 14.77 12.64 13.34
CA HIS A 190 14.34 13.36 14.54
C HIS A 190 14.70 12.63 15.86
N GLY A 191 15.66 11.69 15.85
CA GLY A 191 15.94 10.80 16.98
C GLY A 191 14.88 9.72 17.23
N ASN A 192 13.87 9.62 16.38
CA ASN A 192 12.70 8.73 16.50
C ASN A 192 12.79 7.48 15.60
N GLY A 193 14.00 7.11 15.14
CA GLY A 193 14.22 5.94 14.30
C GLY A 193 15.69 5.68 14.00
N ASP A 194 15.99 4.48 13.50
CA ASP A 194 17.32 4.12 13.03
C ASP A 194 17.58 4.71 11.63
N CYS A 195 18.71 5.40 11.45
CA CYS A 195 19.18 5.76 10.12
C CYS A 195 19.87 4.57 9.44
N ARG A 196 19.39 4.15 8.27
CA ARG A 196 20.02 3.09 7.45
C ARG A 196 20.05 3.54 6.00
N SER A 197 21.26 3.73 5.45
CA SER A 197 21.49 4.08 4.03
C SER A 197 20.64 5.27 3.53
N GLY A 198 20.56 6.35 4.32
CA GLY A 198 19.79 7.54 4.01
C GLY A 198 18.28 7.45 4.28
N THR A 199 17.77 6.29 4.72
CA THR A 199 16.35 6.06 5.05
C THR A 199 16.13 5.89 6.55
N CYS A 200 15.06 6.48 7.07
CA CYS A 200 14.68 6.33 8.47
C CYS A 200 13.77 5.14 8.71
N HIS A 201 14.17 4.25 9.63
CA HIS A 201 13.33 3.19 10.16
C HIS A 201 12.75 3.63 11.50
N CYS A 202 11.54 4.19 11.46
CA CYS A 202 10.90 4.77 12.63
C CYS A 202 10.62 3.76 13.74
N PHE A 203 10.86 4.18 14.99
CA PHE A 203 10.44 3.44 16.17
C PHE A 203 8.90 3.38 16.26
N PRO A 204 8.34 2.38 16.95
CA PRO A 204 6.90 2.29 17.17
C PRO A 204 6.33 3.59 17.75
N GLY A 205 5.27 4.11 17.14
CA GLY A 205 4.71 5.41 17.50
C GLY A 205 5.17 6.58 16.62
N PHE A 206 6.03 6.37 15.61
CA PHE A 206 6.47 7.41 14.68
C PHE A 206 6.33 6.99 13.21
N LEU A 207 6.12 7.97 12.33
CA LEU A 207 5.79 7.82 10.91
C LEU A 207 6.44 8.92 10.07
N GLY A 208 6.48 8.70 8.75
CA GLY A 208 7.02 9.65 7.78
C GLY A 208 8.47 9.35 7.39
N PRO A 209 9.01 10.02 6.36
CA PRO A 209 10.34 9.74 5.81
C PRO A 209 11.49 10.08 6.76
N ASP A 210 11.21 10.87 7.80
CA ASP A 210 12.15 11.46 8.76
C ASP A 210 11.69 11.24 10.22
N CYS A 211 10.69 10.38 10.45
CA CYS A 211 10.07 10.09 11.74
C CYS A 211 9.62 11.31 12.55
N SER A 212 9.36 12.44 11.88
CA SER A 212 8.87 13.69 12.48
C SER A 212 7.43 13.60 12.99
N ARG A 213 6.62 12.71 12.42
CA ARG A 213 5.20 12.59 12.73
C ARG A 213 4.99 11.51 13.79
N ALA A 214 4.46 11.88 14.94
CA ALA A 214 3.86 10.89 15.83
C ALA A 214 2.75 10.13 15.09
N ALA A 215 2.79 8.81 15.13
CA ALA A 215 1.59 8.01 14.95
C ALA A 215 0.63 8.38 16.08
N CYS A 216 -0.64 8.65 15.76
CA CYS A 216 -1.64 8.73 16.81
C CYS A 216 -1.65 7.37 17.54
N PRO A 217 -1.52 7.34 18.88
CA PRO A 217 -1.49 6.08 19.61
C PRO A 217 -2.76 5.30 19.29
N VAL A 218 -2.60 4.02 18.95
CA VAL A 218 -3.73 3.15 18.63
C VAL A 218 -4.44 2.84 19.96
N LEU A 219 -5.42 3.67 20.31
CA LEU A 219 -6.21 3.53 21.53
C LEU A 219 -6.78 2.11 21.59
N CYS A 220 -6.70 1.50 22.78
CA CYS A 220 -7.21 0.14 22.99
C CYS A 220 -6.56 -0.89 22.04
N SER A 221 -5.30 -0.67 21.65
CA SER A 221 -4.53 -1.52 20.73
C SER A 221 -5.22 -1.81 19.38
N GLY A 222 -6.22 -1.01 19.00
CA GLY A 222 -7.09 -1.25 17.85
C GLY A 222 -8.18 -2.31 18.07
N ASN A 223 -8.16 -2.95 19.24
CA ASN A 223 -9.00 -4.07 19.65
C ASN A 223 -10.14 -3.66 20.60
N GLY A 224 -10.50 -2.38 20.64
CA GLY A 224 -11.59 -1.90 21.47
C GLY A 224 -12.01 -0.46 21.18
N GLN A 225 -13.10 -0.04 21.80
CA GLN A 225 -13.61 1.32 21.74
C GLN A 225 -13.21 2.09 23.01
N TYR A 226 -12.50 3.19 22.87
CA TYR A 226 -12.20 4.08 23.99
C TYR A 226 -13.45 4.87 24.41
N SER A 227 -13.82 4.80 25.69
CA SER A 227 -14.98 5.53 26.22
C SER A 227 -14.83 5.84 27.71
N ARG A 228 -14.97 7.11 28.08
CA ARG A 228 -14.91 7.62 29.47
C ARG A 228 -13.67 7.16 30.25
N GLY A 229 -12.48 7.32 29.66
CA GLY A 229 -11.21 7.04 30.35
C GLY A 229 -10.77 5.57 30.37
N ARG A 230 -11.47 4.67 29.64
CA ARG A 230 -11.16 3.24 29.59
C ARG A 230 -11.45 2.64 28.21
N CYS A 231 -10.84 1.49 27.94
CA CYS A 231 -11.13 0.70 26.75
C CYS A 231 -12.25 -0.31 26.96
N LEU A 232 -13.13 -0.43 25.96
CA LEU A 232 -14.17 -1.44 25.85
C LEU A 232 -13.74 -2.43 24.76
N CYS A 233 -13.19 -3.58 25.15
CA CYS A 233 -12.59 -4.51 24.21
C CYS A 233 -13.61 -5.21 23.31
N TYR A 234 -13.23 -5.41 22.06
CA TYR A 234 -13.96 -6.25 21.12
C TYR A 234 -13.88 -7.72 21.53
N SER A 235 -14.80 -8.53 21.01
CA SER A 235 -14.85 -9.97 21.27
C SER A 235 -13.51 -10.64 20.93
N GLY A 236 -12.95 -11.38 21.89
CA GLY A 236 -11.65 -12.04 21.74
C GLY A 236 -10.49 -11.30 22.42
N TRP A 237 -10.70 -10.11 22.98
CA TRP A 237 -9.67 -9.30 23.63
C TRP A 237 -10.05 -8.87 25.05
N LYS A 238 -9.04 -8.58 25.88
CA LYS A 238 -9.12 -8.07 27.26
C LYS A 238 -7.81 -7.37 27.64
N GLY A 239 -7.69 -6.94 28.88
CA GLY A 239 -6.61 -6.04 29.33
C GLY A 239 -7.10 -4.59 29.38
N THR A 240 -6.37 -3.71 30.05
CA THR A 240 -6.74 -2.29 30.17
C THR A 240 -6.68 -1.56 28.82
N GLU A 241 -5.80 -2.02 27.93
CA GLU A 241 -5.62 -1.51 26.57
C GLU A 241 -6.07 -2.51 25.49
N CYS A 242 -6.84 -3.55 25.85
CA CYS A 242 -7.32 -4.59 24.91
C CYS A 242 -6.19 -5.29 24.12
N ASP A 243 -5.02 -5.38 24.75
CA ASP A 243 -3.77 -5.92 24.25
C ASP A 243 -3.62 -7.43 24.49
N VAL A 244 -4.42 -8.01 25.38
CA VAL A 244 -4.35 -9.43 25.77
C VAL A 244 -5.46 -10.24 25.09
N PRO A 245 -5.14 -11.27 24.29
CA PRO A 245 -6.14 -12.21 23.78
C PRO A 245 -6.93 -12.88 24.91
N SER A 246 -8.23 -13.12 24.69
CA SER A 246 -9.14 -13.65 25.71
C SER A 246 -8.72 -15.03 26.25
N ASN A 247 -8.04 -15.83 25.41
CA ASN A 247 -7.49 -17.16 25.73
C ASN A 247 -6.10 -17.14 26.40
N GLN A 248 -5.50 -15.97 26.63
CA GLN A 248 -4.25 -15.78 27.37
C GLN A 248 -4.52 -15.11 28.72
N CYS A 249 -3.67 -15.32 29.73
CA CYS A 249 -3.83 -14.63 31.02
C CYS A 249 -3.08 -13.30 30.98
N ILE A 250 -3.65 -12.26 31.61
CA ILE A 250 -2.98 -10.95 31.75
C ILE A 250 -1.67 -11.11 32.53
N ASP A 251 -1.68 -11.97 33.55
CA ASP A 251 -0.49 -12.48 34.22
C ASP A 251 -0.29 -13.96 33.86
N ILE A 252 0.76 -14.26 33.09
CA ILE A 252 1.11 -15.61 32.63
C ILE A 252 1.42 -16.54 33.82
N HIS A 253 1.95 -16.00 34.92
CA HIS A 253 2.32 -16.74 36.12
C HIS A 253 1.21 -16.78 37.18
N CYS A 254 0.05 -16.14 36.94
CA CYS A 254 -1.09 -16.12 37.86
C CYS A 254 -0.66 -15.76 39.30
N SER A 255 0.14 -14.69 39.38
CA SER A 255 0.74 -14.11 40.59
C SER A 255 1.53 -15.12 41.43
N GLY A 256 2.12 -16.13 40.77
CA GLY A 256 2.89 -17.20 41.41
C GLY A 256 2.03 -18.22 42.18
N HIS A 257 0.70 -18.14 42.10
CA HIS A 257 -0.22 -18.96 42.89
C HIS A 257 -1.13 -19.88 42.06
N GLY A 258 -1.02 -19.82 40.73
CA GLY A 258 -1.82 -20.64 39.82
C GLY A 258 -1.07 -21.15 38.60
N ILE A 259 -1.86 -21.55 37.61
CA ILE A 259 -1.45 -21.91 36.26
C ILE A 259 -2.45 -21.26 35.30
N CYS A 260 -1.98 -20.62 34.23
CA CYS A 260 -2.87 -20.09 33.21
C CYS A 260 -3.45 -21.22 32.35
N ILE A 261 -4.77 -21.31 32.25
CA ILE A 261 -5.49 -22.28 31.42
C ILE A 261 -6.56 -21.53 30.62
N MET A 262 -6.40 -21.47 29.29
CA MET A 262 -7.33 -20.79 28.37
C MET A 262 -7.72 -19.36 28.83
N GLY A 263 -6.75 -18.62 29.35
CA GLY A 263 -6.93 -17.24 29.79
C GLY A 263 -7.59 -17.07 31.16
N THR A 264 -7.81 -18.16 31.89
CA THR A 264 -8.24 -18.18 33.29
C THR A 264 -7.11 -18.68 34.17
N CYS A 265 -6.85 -17.97 35.28
CA CYS A 265 -5.87 -18.40 36.26
C CYS A 265 -6.48 -19.44 37.22
N ASN A 266 -5.99 -20.68 37.16
CA ASN A 266 -6.43 -21.76 38.04
C ASN A 266 -5.47 -21.87 39.24
N CYS A 267 -5.97 -21.60 40.44
CA CYS A 267 -5.17 -21.57 41.67
C CYS A 267 -4.76 -22.98 42.12
N LYS A 268 -3.50 -23.15 42.51
CA LYS A 268 -3.03 -24.41 43.11
C LYS A 268 -3.61 -24.54 44.51
N HIS A 269 -4.51 -25.50 44.73
CA HIS A 269 -5.04 -25.79 46.07
C HIS A 269 -3.90 -26.07 47.05
N ARG A 270 -3.80 -25.29 48.12
CA ARG A 270 -2.99 -25.67 49.28
C ARG A 270 -3.69 -26.85 49.97
N LEU A 271 -3.06 -28.02 49.94
CA LEU A 271 -3.31 -29.05 50.94
C LEU A 271 -3.01 -28.45 52.32
N GLN A 272 -4.03 -27.99 53.02
CA GLN A 272 -3.91 -27.66 54.43
C GLN A 272 -3.50 -28.94 55.17
N ARG A 273 -2.29 -28.95 55.76
CA ARG A 273 -1.92 -29.98 56.71
C ARG A 273 -2.94 -29.94 57.84
N ARG A 274 -3.81 -30.96 57.94
CA ARG A 274 -4.52 -31.20 59.19
C ARG A 274 -3.45 -31.45 60.25
N GLN A 275 -3.44 -30.65 61.31
CA GLN A 275 -2.75 -31.04 62.53
C GLN A 275 -3.41 -32.31 63.06
N LEU A 276 -2.56 -33.24 63.52
CA LEU A 276 -2.94 -34.45 64.23
C LEU A 276 -3.55 -34.09 65.60
#